data_AF-A0A1Y4C515-F1
#
_entry.id   AF-A0A1Y4C515-F1
#
_cell.length_a   1.000
_cell.length_b   1.000
_cell.length_c   1.000
_cell.angle_alpha   90.00
_cell.angle_beta   90.00
_cell.angle_gamma   90.00
#
_symmetry.space_group_name_H-M   'P 1'
#
loop_
_entity.id
_entity.type
_entity.pdbx_description
1 polymer ?
#
loop_
_entity_poly.entity_id
_entity_poly.type
_entity_poly.pdbx_seq_one_letter_code
_entity_poly.pdbx_strand_id
1 'polypeptide(L)'
;MQNIESFSYQCGVIDCFNEMVCAGVKNLALSHPLDSVAERDALLPFTRESCNRYGTQFYIEDEPLLTDLFPISMNAGKHNILLYRADHILGQYLRLKAWKNSLVQEKVYFGGNRTQIAWDYGRLLSYPEEAIRRLIADNPEKEQL
;
A
#
# COMPACT_ATOMS: atom_id res chain seq x y z
N MET A 1 -23.74 13.79 2.08
CA MET A 1 -23.54 13.64 3.54
C MET A 1 -22.53 12.53 3.72
N GLN A 2 -21.35 12.79 4.31
CA GLN A 2 -20.40 11.72 4.60
C GLN A 2 -20.99 10.78 5.64
N ASN A 3 -20.81 9.47 5.44
CA ASN A 3 -21.10 8.50 6.47
C ASN A 3 -20.04 8.67 7.59
N ILE A 4 -20.45 9.29 8.70
CA ILE A 4 -19.58 9.64 9.83
C ILE A 4 -18.91 8.38 10.42
N GLU A 5 -19.58 7.23 10.40
CA GLU A 5 -19.04 5.98 10.92
C GLU A 5 -17.89 5.49 10.04
N SER A 6 -18.07 5.51 8.71
CA SER A 6 -17.02 5.14 7.75
C SER A 6 -15.80 6.07 7.85
N PHE A 7 -16.04 7.39 7.91
CA PHE A 7 -14.95 8.37 8.05
C PHE A 7 -14.15 8.16 9.34
N SER A 8 -14.84 7.97 10.47
CA SER A 8 -14.19 7.74 11.77
C SER A 8 -13.40 6.44 11.80
N TYR A 9 -13.93 5.38 11.19
CA TYR A 9 -13.21 4.11 11.02
C TYR A 9 -11.91 4.28 10.24
N GLN A 10 -11.96 4.98 9.09
CA GLN A 10 -10.78 5.23 8.26
C GLN A 10 -9.73 6.08 8.99
N CYS A 11 -10.15 7.08 9.77
CA CYS A 11 -9.25 7.86 10.60
C CYS A 11 -8.55 6.98 11.65
N GLY A 12 -9.30 6.10 12.34
CA GLY A 12 -8.72 5.15 13.30
C GLY A 12 -7.69 4.20 12.66
N VAL A 13 -7.98 3.70 11.46
CA VAL A 13 -7.05 2.87 10.68
C VAL A 13 -5.76 3.63 10.37
N ILE A 14 -5.89 4.87 9.88
CA ILE A 14 -4.73 5.72 9.56
C ILE A 14 -3.88 5.95 10.81
N ASP A 15 -4.49 6.33 11.94
CA ASP A 15 -3.75 6.64 13.15
C ASP A 15 -2.98 5.42 13.68
N CYS A 16 -3.64 4.25 13.71
CA CYS A 16 -3.03 2.99 14.12
C CYS A 16 -1.83 2.60 13.23
N PHE A 17 -1.98 2.64 11.90
CA PHE A 17 -0.87 2.33 11.01
C PHE A 17 0.25 3.36 11.07
N ASN A 18 -0.09 4.63 11.29
CA ASN A 18 0.92 5.67 11.40
C ASN A 18 1.76 5.53 12.67
N GLU A 19 1.14 5.14 13.79
CA GLU A 19 1.83 4.78 15.03
C GLU A 19 2.79 3.59 14.80
N MET A 20 2.35 2.55 14.08
CA MET A 20 3.21 1.41 13.74
C MET A 20 4.41 1.81 12.87
N VAL A 21 4.24 2.76 11.96
CA VAL A 21 5.33 3.32 11.14
C VAL A 21 6.30 4.12 12.00
N CYS A 22 5.79 4.95 12.90
CA CYS A 22 6.58 5.73 13.85
C CYS A 22 7.44 4.82 14.75
N ALA A 23 6.82 3.77 15.30
CA ALA A 23 7.49 2.79 16.15
C ALA A 23 8.49 1.88 15.40
N GLY A 24 8.54 1.95 14.06
CA GLY A 24 9.43 1.13 13.24
C GLY A 24 8.97 -0.32 13.05
N VAL A 25 7.72 -0.63 13.44
CA VAL A 25 7.11 -1.95 13.19
C VAL A 25 6.81 -2.12 11.69
N LYS A 26 6.35 -1.03 11.05
CA LYS A 26 6.08 -0.95 9.61
C LYS A 26 7.09 -0.01 8.95
N ASN A 27 7.73 -0.47 7.89
CA ASN A 27 8.53 0.41 7.03
C ASN A 27 7.60 1.30 6.21
N LEU A 28 6.61 0.67 5.58
CA LEU A 28 5.54 1.29 4.79
C LEU A 28 4.19 0.73 5.26
N ALA A 29 3.18 1.58 5.35
CA ALA A 29 1.79 1.17 5.53
C ALA A 29 0.88 1.86 4.52
N LEU A 30 -0.27 1.25 4.24
CA LEU A 30 -1.32 1.83 3.41
C LEU A 30 -2.55 2.09 4.29
N SER A 31 -3.28 3.17 4.00
CA SER A 31 -4.67 3.27 4.42
C SER A 31 -5.47 2.11 3.85
N HIS A 32 -6.65 1.87 4.42
CA HIS A 32 -7.61 0.98 3.76
C HIS A 32 -7.89 1.48 2.32
N PRO A 33 -8.15 0.57 1.36
CA PRO A 33 -8.51 0.94 0.00
C PRO A 33 -9.81 1.74 -0.02
N LEU A 34 -9.83 2.81 -0.79
CA LEU A 34 -10.98 3.72 -0.93
C LEU A 34 -11.51 3.68 -2.36
N ASP A 35 -12.83 3.82 -2.51
CA ASP A 35 -13.52 3.66 -3.79
C ASP A 35 -13.42 4.92 -4.67
N SER A 36 -13.07 6.07 -4.07
CA SER A 36 -12.95 7.32 -4.80
C SER A 36 -11.86 8.25 -4.28
N VAL A 37 -11.34 9.07 -5.19
CA VAL A 37 -10.50 10.24 -4.92
C VAL A 37 -11.12 11.12 -3.82
N ALA A 38 -12.43 11.39 -3.88
CA ALA A 38 -13.11 12.28 -2.93
C ALA A 38 -13.11 11.72 -1.49
N GLU A 39 -13.29 10.41 -1.32
CA GLU A 39 -13.22 9.77 0.00
C GLU A 39 -11.81 9.81 0.58
N ARG A 40 -10.79 9.58 -0.26
CA ARG A 40 -9.39 9.73 0.15
C ARG A 40 -9.05 11.16 0.52
N ASP A 41 -9.43 12.12 -0.32
CA ASP A 41 -9.06 13.52 -0.12
C ASP A 41 -9.68 14.11 1.14
N ALA A 42 -10.87 13.62 1.52
CA ALA A 42 -11.50 13.97 2.79
C ALA A 42 -10.68 13.55 4.03
N LEU A 43 -9.85 12.51 3.93
CA LEU A 43 -9.02 12.03 5.04
C LEU A 43 -7.70 12.83 5.18
N LEU A 44 -7.27 13.55 4.14
CA LEU A 44 -5.98 14.24 4.12
C LEU A 44 -5.77 15.24 5.28
N PRO A 45 -6.78 16.02 5.73
CA PRO A 45 -6.62 16.87 6.91
C PRO A 45 -6.23 16.07 8.16
N PHE A 46 -6.92 14.96 8.41
CA PHE A 46 -6.63 14.07 9.54
C PHE A 46 -5.28 13.37 9.38
N THR A 47 -4.99 12.84 8.18
CA THR A 47 -3.69 12.21 7.88
C THR A 47 -2.53 13.16 8.18
N ARG A 48 -2.65 14.43 7.77
CA ARG A 48 -1.62 15.44 8.00
C ARG A 48 -1.41 15.70 9.48
N GLU A 49 -2.48 15.81 10.25
CA GLU A 49 -2.39 15.96 11.71
C GLU A 49 -1.71 14.75 12.36
N SER A 50 -2.13 13.53 11.99
CA SER A 50 -1.52 12.29 12.49
C SER A 50 -0.03 12.21 12.15
N CYS A 51 0.37 12.55 10.92
CA CYS A 51 1.77 12.57 10.51
C CYS A 51 2.61 13.59 11.29
N ASN A 52 2.06 14.79 11.53
CA ASN A 52 2.71 15.80 12.36
C ASN A 52 2.90 15.31 13.81
N ARG A 53 1.91 14.60 14.36
CA ARG A 53 1.96 14.05 15.72
C ARG A 53 3.05 12.98 15.88
N TYR A 54 3.18 12.10 14.89
CA TYR A 54 4.11 10.98 14.94
C TYR A 54 5.48 11.24 14.28
N GLY A 55 5.67 12.40 13.66
CA GLY A 55 6.91 12.70 12.93
C GLY A 55 7.12 11.80 11.69
N THR A 56 6.02 11.43 11.03
CA THR A 56 6.00 10.62 9.81
C THR A 56 5.56 11.46 8.61
N GLN A 57 5.51 10.84 7.45
CA GLN A 57 5.15 11.45 6.19
C GLN A 57 4.10 10.58 5.48
N PHE A 58 3.42 11.18 4.50
CA PHE A 58 2.46 10.46 3.67
C PHE A 58 2.61 10.76 2.18
N TYR A 59 2.09 9.87 1.35
CA TYR A 59 2.04 9.99 -0.10
C TYR A 59 0.65 9.63 -0.60
N ILE A 60 0.12 10.43 -1.54
CA ILE A 60 -1.19 10.20 -2.16
C ILE A 60 -0.98 9.20 -3.29
N GLU A 61 -1.64 8.04 -3.20
CA GLU A 61 -1.56 7.01 -4.22
C GLU A 61 -2.88 6.89 -4.97
N ASP A 62 -2.81 7.22 -6.25
CA ASP A 62 -3.91 7.14 -7.21
C ASP A 62 -3.95 5.80 -7.95
N GLU A 63 -2.80 5.14 -8.09
CA GLU A 63 -2.63 3.90 -8.85
C GLU A 63 -1.86 2.87 -8.01
N PRO A 64 -2.53 2.17 -7.08
CA PRO A 64 -1.86 1.24 -6.19
C PRO A 64 -1.04 0.17 -6.93
N LEU A 65 0.12 -0.16 -6.38
CA LEU A 65 0.93 -1.28 -6.87
C LEU A 65 0.15 -2.60 -6.72
N LEU A 66 -0.43 -3.06 -7.84
CA LEU A 66 -1.05 -4.38 -7.93
C LEU A 66 0.04 -5.45 -8.01
N THR A 67 -0.10 -6.53 -7.25
CA THR A 67 0.80 -7.68 -7.27
C THR A 67 0.03 -8.93 -6.86
N ASP A 68 0.63 -10.11 -7.02
CA ASP A 68 0.05 -11.36 -6.54
C ASP A 68 0.02 -11.52 -5.01
N LEU A 69 0.53 -10.53 -4.25
CA LEU A 69 0.52 -10.53 -2.78
C LEU A 69 -0.91 -10.44 -2.20
N PHE A 70 -1.82 -9.74 -2.89
CA PHE A 70 -3.22 -9.58 -2.48
C PHE A 70 -4.15 -9.86 -3.66
N PRO A 71 -5.40 -10.28 -3.41
CA PRO A 71 -6.42 -10.35 -4.45
C PRO A 71 -6.55 -9.02 -5.20
N ILE A 72 -6.62 -9.09 -6.52
CA ILE A 72 -6.62 -7.89 -7.37
C ILE A 72 -7.84 -7.01 -7.13
N SER A 73 -9.02 -7.61 -6.94
CA SER A 73 -10.25 -6.91 -6.56
C SER A 73 -10.13 -6.05 -5.31
N MET A 74 -9.17 -6.32 -4.41
CA MET A 74 -8.98 -5.51 -3.20
C MET A 74 -8.40 -4.13 -3.48
N ASN A 75 -7.56 -3.98 -4.52
CA ASN A 75 -6.80 -2.75 -4.76
C ASN A 75 -6.97 -2.18 -6.18
N ALA A 76 -7.48 -2.97 -7.13
CA ALA A 76 -7.71 -2.49 -8.48
C ALA A 76 -8.77 -1.38 -8.49
N GLY A 77 -8.42 -0.24 -9.10
CA GLY A 77 -9.29 0.94 -9.15
C GLY A 77 -9.55 1.58 -7.79
N LYS A 78 -8.76 1.26 -6.76
CA LYS A 78 -8.84 1.88 -5.44
C LYS A 78 -7.81 2.99 -5.29
N HIS A 79 -8.02 3.81 -4.28
CA HIS A 79 -7.10 4.86 -3.88
C HIS A 79 -6.59 4.62 -2.46
N ASN A 80 -5.32 4.96 -2.21
CA ASN A 80 -4.71 4.77 -0.90
C ASN A 80 -3.92 6.02 -0.49
N ILE A 81 -3.65 6.10 0.82
CA ILE A 81 -2.66 6.99 1.40
C ILE A 81 -1.55 6.10 1.96
N LEU A 82 -0.31 6.32 1.52
CA LEU A 82 0.85 5.60 2.04
C LEU A 82 1.41 6.39 3.22
N LEU A 83 1.78 5.68 4.28
CA LEU A 83 2.41 6.22 5.48
C LEU A 83 3.82 5.66 5.60
N TYR A 84 4.80 6.54 5.75
CA TYR A 84 6.22 6.18 5.84
C TYR A 84 6.97 7.19 6.70
N ARG A 85 8.13 6.79 7.22
CA ARG A 85 8.95 7.68 8.06
C ARG A 85 10.05 8.40 7.28
N ALA A 86 10.68 7.72 6.33
CA ALA A 86 11.86 8.22 5.63
C ALA A 86 11.71 8.12 4.11
N ASP A 87 12.17 9.14 3.38
CA ASP A 87 11.97 9.30 1.94
C ASP A 87 12.50 8.12 1.12
N HIS A 88 13.56 7.46 1.59
CA HIS A 88 14.11 6.29 0.91
C HIS A 88 13.13 5.10 0.90
N ILE A 89 12.17 5.02 1.83
CA ILE A 89 11.10 4.01 1.84
C ILE A 89 10.11 4.29 0.70
N LEU A 90 9.63 5.53 0.59
CA LEU A 90 8.79 5.92 -0.55
C LEU A 90 9.53 5.70 -1.88
N GLY A 91 10.82 6.04 -1.93
CA GLY A 91 11.66 5.77 -3.09
C GLY A 91 11.75 4.28 -3.46
N GLN A 92 11.78 3.37 -2.48
CA GLN A 92 11.74 1.92 -2.75
C GLN A 92 10.40 1.49 -3.35
N TYR A 93 9.30 1.99 -2.81
CA TYR A 93 7.96 1.72 -3.34
C TYR A 93 7.81 2.19 -4.80
N LEU A 94 8.23 3.44 -5.09
CA LEU A 94 8.14 4.01 -6.43
C LEU A 94 9.06 3.29 -7.43
N ARG A 95 10.26 2.88 -7.00
CA ARG A 95 11.15 2.05 -7.83
C ARG A 95 10.54 0.68 -8.11
N LEU A 96 9.88 0.07 -7.13
CA LEU A 96 9.21 -1.22 -7.32
C LEU A 96 8.05 -1.11 -8.33
N LYS A 97 7.25 -0.03 -8.27
CA LYS A 97 6.24 0.30 -9.29
C LYS A 97 6.85 0.46 -10.67
N ALA A 98 7.91 1.27 -10.79
CA ALA A 98 8.59 1.48 -12.06
C ALA A 98 9.18 0.18 -12.63
N TRP A 99 9.76 -0.66 -11.78
CA TRP A 99 10.32 -1.94 -12.19
C TRP A 99 9.22 -2.89 -12.70
N LYS A 100 8.10 -3.03 -11.98
CA LYS A 100 6.94 -3.79 -12.48
C LYS A 100 6.51 -3.28 -13.86
N ASN A 101 6.37 -1.96 -14.04
CA ASN A 101 5.94 -1.38 -15.30
C ASN A 101 6.91 -1.72 -16.45
N SER A 102 8.23 -1.70 -16.21
CA SER A 102 9.22 -2.12 -17.22
C SER A 102 9.07 -3.58 -17.62
N LEU A 103 8.86 -4.49 -16.66
CA LEU A 103 8.67 -5.92 -16.92
C LEU A 103 7.40 -6.18 -17.75
N VAL A 104 6.33 -5.42 -17.50
CA VAL A 104 5.08 -5.51 -18.28
C VAL A 104 5.30 -5.00 -19.71
N GLN A 105 5.96 -3.85 -19.88
CA GLN A 105 6.28 -3.28 -21.19
C GLN A 105 7.15 -4.21 -22.04
N GLU A 106 8.14 -4.85 -21.41
CA GLU A 106 9.03 -5.82 -22.04
C GLU A 106 8.38 -7.20 -22.24
N LYS A 107 7.15 -7.41 -21.76
CA LYS A 107 6.41 -8.68 -21.82
C LYS A 107 7.12 -9.84 -21.10
N VAL A 108 7.85 -9.53 -20.03
CA VAL A 108 8.57 -10.49 -19.19
C VAL A 108 8.04 -10.54 -17.75
N TYR A 109 6.85 -9.97 -17.49
CA TYR A 109 6.15 -10.04 -16.20
C TYR A 109 5.45 -11.39 -15.98
N PHE A 110 6.23 -12.46 -15.87
CA PHE A 110 5.73 -13.81 -15.56
C PHE A 110 6.73 -14.59 -14.70
N GLY A 111 6.29 -15.72 -14.14
CA GLY A 111 7.14 -16.62 -13.35
C GLY A 111 7.89 -15.89 -12.23
N GLY A 112 9.21 -16.06 -12.18
CA GLY A 112 10.08 -15.51 -11.14
C GLY A 112 9.99 -13.98 -11.00
N ASN A 113 9.91 -13.23 -12.11
CA ASN A 113 9.80 -11.77 -12.08
C ASN A 113 8.54 -11.30 -11.36
N ARG A 114 7.43 -11.99 -11.62
CA ARG A 114 6.13 -11.69 -11.03
C ARG A 114 6.09 -12.03 -9.53
N THR A 115 6.62 -13.18 -9.15
CA THR A 115 6.76 -13.56 -7.74
C THR A 115 7.68 -12.61 -6.97
N GLN A 116 8.78 -12.15 -7.60
CA GLN A 116 9.74 -11.26 -6.96
C GLN A 116 9.13 -9.88 -6.64
N ILE A 117 8.33 -9.31 -7.56
CA ILE A 117 7.61 -8.05 -7.31
C ILE A 117 6.68 -8.17 -6.09
N ALA A 118 5.89 -9.24 -6.01
CA ALA A 118 4.99 -9.48 -4.87
C ALA A 118 5.77 -9.68 -3.56
N TRP A 119 6.91 -10.38 -3.63
CA TRP A 119 7.76 -10.65 -2.48
C TRP A 119 8.41 -9.38 -1.93
N ASP A 120 9.02 -8.57 -2.80
CA ASP A 120 9.65 -7.32 -2.40
C ASP A 120 8.63 -6.30 -1.89
N TYR A 121 7.41 -6.32 -2.45
CA TYR A 121 6.33 -5.51 -1.92
C TYR A 121 5.95 -5.94 -0.49
N GLY A 122 5.81 -7.25 -0.25
CA GLY A 122 5.52 -7.79 1.08
C GLY A 122 6.60 -7.44 2.12
N ARG A 123 7.88 -7.50 1.72
CA ARG A 123 9.00 -7.08 2.59
C ARG A 123 8.96 -5.59 2.89
N LEU A 124 8.61 -4.75 1.91
CA LEU A 124 8.45 -3.32 2.10
C LEU A 124 7.31 -2.98 3.07
N LEU A 125 6.27 -3.82 3.14
CA LEU A 125 5.19 -3.76 4.13
C LEU A 125 5.54 -4.39 5.48
N SER A 126 6.81 -4.76 5.68
CA SER A 126 7.32 -5.44 6.88
C SER A 126 6.66 -6.78 7.19
N TYR A 127 6.16 -7.51 6.18
CA TYR A 127 5.67 -8.86 6.42
C TYR A 127 6.83 -9.85 6.61
N PRO A 128 6.71 -10.80 7.56
CA PRO A 128 7.63 -11.93 7.65
C PRO A 128 7.60 -12.75 6.36
N GLU A 129 8.74 -13.32 5.97
CA GLU A 129 8.86 -14.09 4.72
C GLU A 129 7.84 -15.23 4.61
N GLU A 130 7.57 -15.92 5.71
CA GLU A 130 6.57 -16.99 5.73
C GLU A 130 5.15 -16.46 5.51
N ALA A 131 4.84 -15.27 6.01
CA ALA A 131 3.55 -14.62 5.76
C ALA A 131 3.43 -14.19 4.29
N ILE A 132 4.50 -13.66 3.69
CA ILE A 132 4.54 -13.30 2.27
C ILE A 132 4.30 -14.56 1.42
N ARG A 133 5.02 -15.65 1.71
CA ARG A 133 4.84 -16.93 1.02
C ARG A 133 3.40 -17.41 1.09
N ARG A 134 2.80 -17.39 2.29
CA ARG A 134 1.41 -17.79 2.50
C ARG A 134 0.43 -16.89 1.75
N LEU A 135 0.58 -15.57 1.84
CA LEU A 135 -0.28 -14.60 1.13
C LEU A 135 -0.25 -14.82 -0.39
N ILE A 136 0.94 -15.06 -0.95
CA ILE A 136 1.08 -15.38 -2.37
C ILE A 136 0.50 -16.77 -2.69
N ALA A 137 0.70 -17.79 -1.87
CA ALA A 137 0.16 -19.12 -2.15
C ALA A 137 -1.39 -19.15 -2.08
N ASP A 138 -1.95 -18.49 -1.07
CA ASP A 138 -3.38 -18.55 -0.74
C ASP A 138 -4.23 -17.58 -1.56
N ASN A 139 -3.64 -16.56 -2.19
CA ASN A 139 -4.39 -15.59 -2.98
C ASN A 139 -4.92 -16.23 -4.28
N PRO A 140 -6.26 -16.42 -4.42
CA PRO A 140 -6.86 -17.10 -5.58
C PRO A 140 -7.03 -16.18 -6.78
N GLU A 141 -6.87 -14.87 -6.59
CA GLU A 141 -7.11 -13.86 -7.62
C GLU A 141 -5.79 -13.19 -8.00
N LYS A 142 -5.13 -13.82 -8.96
CA LYS A 142 -3.84 -13.39 -9.50
C LYS A 142 -4.03 -12.39 -10.64
N GLU A 143 -3.05 -11.52 -10.85
CA GLU A 143 -3.01 -10.61 -12.02
C GLU A 143 -3.22 -11.35 -13.35
N GLN A 144 -4.00 -10.75 -14.23
CA GLN A 144 -4.23 -11.24 -15.59
C GLN A 144 -3.56 -10.25 -16.54
N LEU A 145 -2.25 -10.43 -16.80
CA LEU A 145 -1.42 -9.56 -17.64
C LEU A 145 -0.74 -10.38 -18.74
#